data_AF-A0A6C7YB32-F1
#
_entry.id   AF-A0A6C7YB32-F1
#
_cell.length_a   1.000
_cell.length_b   1.000
_cell.length_c   1.000
_cell.angle_alpha   90.00
_cell.angle_beta   90.00
_cell.angle_gamma   90.00
#
_symmetry.space_group_name_H-M   'P 1'
#
loop_
_entity.id
_entity.type
_entity.pdbx_description
1 polymer ?
#
loop_
_entity_poly.entity_id
_entity_poly.type
_entity_poly.pdbx_seq_one_letter_code
_entity_poly.pdbx_strand_id
1 'polypeptide(L)'
;MTFTPTQKELFNKNIEALSNLFLKESLKEIKSSKFELILGKDNLDINLKDTSDNTFLYENVIDELNSMLNTYNDKYLLYPVLYFYGFGNGILFKALL
;
A
#
# COMPACT_ATOMS: atom_id res chain seq x y z
N MET A 1 14.33 8.40 6.45
CA MET A 1 14.23 6.94 6.70
C MET A 1 15.44 6.26 6.10
N THR A 2 16.03 5.28 6.79
CA THR A 2 17.17 4.51 6.27
C THR A 2 16.67 3.17 5.76
N PHE A 3 16.58 2.99 4.45
CA PHE A 3 16.16 1.72 3.85
C PHE A 3 17.26 0.66 3.94
N THR A 4 16.87 -0.59 4.22
CA THR A 4 17.75 -1.75 4.07
C THR A 4 18.14 -1.94 2.60
N PRO A 5 19.26 -2.63 2.29
CA PRO A 5 19.62 -2.93 0.91
C PRO A 5 18.50 -3.60 0.12
N THR A 6 17.82 -4.58 0.71
CA THR A 6 16.68 -5.27 0.10
C THR A 6 15.50 -4.35 -0.15
N GLN A 7 15.20 -3.41 0.76
CA GLN A 7 14.15 -2.41 0.53
C GLN A 7 14.50 -1.46 -0.62
N LYS A 8 15.78 -1.07 -0.77
CA LYS A 8 16.24 -0.25 -1.89
C LYS A 8 16.12 -0.98 -3.22
N GLU A 9 16.51 -2.26 -3.26
CA GLU A 9 16.38 -3.09 -4.45
C GLU A 9 14.91 -3.24 -4.87
N LEU A 10 14.03 -3.56 -3.92
CA LEU A 10 12.60 -3.66 -4.17
C LEU A 10 12.00 -2.33 -4.66
N PHE A 11 12.38 -1.22 -4.04
CA PHE A 11 11.95 0.12 -4.48
C PHE A 11 12.37 0.40 -5.92
N ASN A 12 13.64 0.17 -6.27
CA ASN A 12 14.13 0.39 -7.63
C ASN A 12 13.41 -0.49 -8.65
N LYS A 13 13.19 -1.78 -8.34
CA LYS A 13 12.43 -2.70 -9.18
C LYS A 13 11.00 -2.20 -9.42
N ASN A 14 10.33 -1.71 -8.38
CA ASN A 14 8.98 -1.14 -8.49
C ASN A 14 8.97 0.13 -9.35
N ILE A 15 9.95 1.02 -9.17
CA ILE A 15 10.11 2.25 -9.95
C ILE A 15 10.40 1.95 -11.43
N GLU A 16 11.16 0.90 -11.72
CA GLU A 16 11.46 0.48 -13.09
C GLU A 16 10.27 -0.18 -13.80
N ALA A 17 9.39 -0.84 -13.05
CA ALA A 17 8.17 -1.46 -13.59
C ALA A 17 7.11 -0.43 -14.04
N LEU A 18 7.23 0.84 -13.62
CA LEU A 18 6.31 1.90 -14.03
C LEU A 18 6.55 2.31 -15.48
N SER A 19 5.53 2.14 -16.33
CA SER A 19 5.53 2.62 -17.72
C SER A 19 5.33 4.14 -17.85
N ASN A 20 4.72 4.77 -16.83
CA ASN A 20 4.46 6.21 -16.83
C ASN A 20 5.70 6.99 -16.35
N LEU A 21 6.36 7.69 -17.29
CA LEU A 21 7.58 8.45 -17.01
C LEU A 21 7.38 9.59 -16.01
N PHE A 22 6.28 10.34 -16.12
CA PHE A 22 6.02 11.46 -15.22
C PHE A 22 5.81 10.98 -13.78
N LEU A 23 4.99 9.94 -13.59
CA LEU A 23 4.78 9.33 -12.28
C LEU A 23 6.09 8.79 -11.70
N LYS A 24 6.90 8.12 -12.53
CA LYS A 24 8.19 7.57 -12.13
C LYS A 24 9.12 8.65 -11.58
N GLU A 25 9.26 9.78 -12.27
CA GLU A 25 10.10 10.88 -11.81
C GLU A 25 9.52 11.56 -10.57
N SER A 26 8.20 11.81 -10.52
CA SER A 26 7.55 12.39 -9.34
C SER A 26 7.75 11.53 -8.08
N LEU A 27 7.71 10.20 -8.18
CA LEU A 27 7.94 9.31 -7.04
C LEU A 27 9.40 9.34 -6.55
N LYS A 28 10.38 9.50 -7.43
CA LYS A 28 11.82 9.61 -7.05
C LYS A 28 12.16 10.93 -6.36
N GLU A 29 11.40 11.98 -6.66
CA GLU A 29 11.59 13.31 -6.07
C GLU A 29 11.11 13.38 -4.61
N ILE A 30 10.26 12.45 -4.16
CA ILE A 30 9.80 12.38 -2.78
C ILE A 30 10.98 12.13 -1.84
N LYS A 31 11.34 13.14 -1.03
CA LYS A 31 12.40 13.05 -0.01
C LYS A 31 11.88 12.83 1.41
N SER A 32 10.65 13.25 1.65
CA SER A 32 9.97 13.13 2.95
C SER A 32 8.49 12.84 2.74
N SER A 33 7.87 12.29 3.78
CA SER A 33 6.44 12.04 3.84
C SER A 33 5.94 12.43 5.21
N LYS A 34 4.68 12.87 5.29
CA LYS A 34 3.98 13.04 6.57
C LYS A 34 3.60 11.69 7.19
N PHE A 35 3.75 10.58 6.47
CA PHE A 35 3.43 9.25 6.95
C PHE A 35 4.67 8.49 7.40
N GLU A 36 4.54 7.82 8.54
CA GLU A 36 5.46 6.82 9.06
C GLU A 36 4.94 5.41 8.74
N LEU A 37 5.83 4.51 8.33
CA LEU A 37 5.50 3.11 8.08
C LEU A 37 5.51 2.33 9.39
N ILE A 38 4.39 1.71 9.73
CA ILE A 38 4.24 0.88 10.92
C ILE A 38 4.10 -0.58 10.47
N LEU A 39 5.02 -1.42 10.94
CA LEU A 39 5.03 -2.85 10.66
C LEU A 39 4.62 -3.60 11.92
N GLY A 40 3.56 -4.40 11.80
CA GLY A 40 3.12 -5.32 12.84
C GLY A 40 3.94 -6.60 12.85
N LYS A 41 3.38 -7.63 13.49
CA LYS A 41 4.03 -8.94 13.61
C LYS A 41 3.95 -9.76 12.31
N ASP A 42 2.89 -9.56 11.54
CA ASP A 42 2.67 -10.21 10.25
C ASP A 42 3.14 -9.30 9.11
N ASN A 43 3.61 -9.90 8.01
CA ASN A 43 3.99 -9.17 6.80
C ASN A 43 2.81 -8.48 6.11
N LEU A 44 1.57 -8.88 6.42
CA LEU A 44 0.34 -8.24 5.97
C LEU A 44 -0.13 -7.12 6.89
N ASP A 45 0.37 -7.06 8.13
CA ASP A 45 0.03 -6.05 9.12
C ASP A 45 0.87 -4.80 8.92
N ILE A 46 0.59 -4.10 7.82
CA ILE A 46 1.29 -2.88 7.43
C ILE A 46 0.33 -1.70 7.54
N ASN A 47 0.64 -0.76 8.43
CA ASN A 47 -0.13 0.47 8.60
C ASN A 47 0.71 1.72 8.26
N LEU A 48 0.02 2.83 8.05
CA LEU A 48 0.62 4.15 7.87
C LEU A 48 0.11 5.05 8.98
N LYS A 49 1.03 5.68 9.70
CA LYS A 49 0.71 6.65 10.75
C LYS A 49 0.96 8.06 10.24
N ASP A 50 -0.03 8.95 10.29
CA ASP A 50 0.17 10.36 10.01
C ASP A 50 0.93 11.00 11.18
N THR A 51 2.09 11.58 10.90
CA THR A 51 2.98 12.19 11.90
C THR A 51 2.48 13.55 12.39
N SER A 52 1.52 14.16 11.70
CA SER A 52 0.97 15.47 12.09
C SER A 52 -0.01 15.37 13.26
N ASP A 53 -0.82 14.31 13.29
CA ASP A 53 -1.87 14.10 14.31
C ASP A 53 -1.80 12.74 15.01
N ASN A 54 -0.82 11.90 14.65
CA ASN A 54 -0.61 10.54 15.16
C ASN A 54 -1.75 9.55 14.84
N THR A 55 -2.63 9.87 13.90
CA THR A 55 -3.69 8.95 13.46
C THR A 55 -3.11 7.83 12.60
N PHE A 56 -3.76 6.67 12.63
CA PHE A 56 -3.44 5.54 11.76
C PHE A 56 -4.41 5.51 10.59
N LEU A 57 -3.93 5.03 9.44
CA LEU A 57 -4.75 4.85 8.25
C LEU A 57 -5.85 3.79 8.48
N TYR A 58 -5.53 2.74 9.23
CA TYR A 58 -6.45 1.67 9.62
C TYR A 58 -6.51 1.59 11.14
N GLU A 59 -7.69 1.35 11.69
CA GLU A 59 -7.87 1.04 13.12
C GLU A 59 -7.35 -0.38 13.41
N ASN A 60 -7.66 -1.33 12.52
CA ASN A 60 -7.16 -2.70 12.58
C ASN A 60 -6.91 -3.22 11.15
N VAL A 61 -5.64 -3.24 10.76
CA VAL A 61 -5.22 -3.56 9.38
C VAL A 61 -5.74 -4.93 8.91
N ILE A 62 -5.62 -5.95 9.75
CA ILE A 62 -5.95 -7.33 9.37
C ILE A 62 -7.46 -7.54 9.29
N ASP A 63 -8.21 -7.03 10.26
CA ASP A 63 -9.67 -7.17 10.26
C ASP A 63 -10.30 -6.40 9.10
N GLU A 64 -9.82 -5.18 8.83
CA GLU A 64 -10.29 -4.37 7.70
C GLU A 64 -9.92 -5.00 6.34
N LEU A 65 -8.70 -5.55 6.20
CA LEU A 65 -8.30 -6.29 5.01
C LEU A 65 -9.19 -7.50 4.76
N ASN A 66 -9.41 -8.33 5.78
CA ASN A 66 -10.24 -9.53 5.68
C ASN A 66 -11.70 -9.18 5.36
N SER A 67 -12.24 -8.14 6.00
CA SER A 67 -13.59 -7.64 5.72
C SER A 67 -13.76 -7.20 4.26
N MET A 68 -12.76 -6.49 3.72
CA MET A 68 -12.76 -6.10 2.31
C MET A 68 -12.65 -7.31 1.39
N LEU A 69 -11.72 -8.24 1.65
CA LEU A 69 -11.57 -9.46 0.84
C LEU A 69 -12.86 -10.29 0.80
N ASN A 70 -13.52 -10.47 1.94
CA ASN A 70 -14.82 -11.14 2.00
C ASN A 70 -15.86 -10.41 1.16
N THR A 71 -15.92 -9.08 1.27
CA THR A 71 -16.84 -8.26 0.45
C THR A 71 -16.58 -8.45 -1.05
N TYR A 72 -15.32 -8.51 -1.48
CA TYR A 72 -14.98 -8.76 -2.88
C TYR A 72 -15.33 -10.17 -3.34
N ASN A 73 -15.01 -11.19 -2.54
CA ASN A 73 -15.35 -12.57 -2.84
C ASN A 73 -16.87 -12.78 -2.93
N ASP A 74 -17.64 -12.14 -2.05
CA ASP A 74 -19.09 -12.34 -1.99
C ASP A 74 -19.84 -11.57 -3.08
N LYS A 75 -19.40 -10.33 -3.39
CA LYS A 75 -20.17 -9.41 -4.25
C LYS A 75 -19.57 -9.23 -5.64
N TYR A 76 -18.26 -9.37 -5.78
CA TYR A 76 -17.53 -8.89 -6.95
C TYR A 76 -16.64 -9.95 -7.63
N LEU A 77 -16.68 -11.20 -7.18
CA LEU A 77 -15.81 -12.28 -7.68
C LEU A 77 -15.83 -12.46 -9.20
N LEU A 78 -16.98 -12.27 -9.85
CA LEU A 78 -17.15 -12.44 -11.29
C LEU A 78 -17.16 -11.13 -12.07
N TYR A 79 -16.87 -9.99 -11.42
CA TYR A 79 -16.83 -8.71 -12.09
C TYR A 79 -15.52 -8.60 -12.89
N PRO A 80 -15.59 -8.33 -14.20
CA PRO A 80 -14.40 -8.30 -15.05
C PRO A 80 -13.50 -7.08 -14.81
N VAL A 81 -14.01 -6.06 -14.09
CA VAL A 81 -13.32 -4.80 -13.81
C VAL A 81 -13.61 -4.39 -12.38
N LEU A 82 -12.57 -4.00 -11.64
CA LEU A 82 -12.67 -3.46 -10.28
C LEU A 82 -12.24 -2.00 -10.28
N TYR A 83 -13.03 -1.13 -9.65
CA TYR A 83 -12.71 0.28 -9.45
C TYR A 83 -12.39 0.50 -7.98
N PHE A 84 -11.25 1.14 -7.71
CA PHE A 84 -10.79 1.42 -6.36
C PHE A 84 -10.77 2.93 -6.11
N TYR A 85 -11.37 3.34 -5.00
CA TYR A 85 -11.28 4.71 -4.52
C TYR A 85 -10.22 4.81 -3.43
N GLY A 86 -9.02 5.24 -3.83
CA GLY A 86 -7.85 5.27 -2.97
C GLY A 86 -7.02 3.98 -3.03
N PHE A 87 -5.72 4.12 -2.72
CA PHE A 87 -4.75 3.02 -2.80
C PHE A 87 -4.43 2.39 -1.44
N GLY A 88 -4.56 3.16 -0.36
CA GLY A 88 -4.23 2.70 1.00
C GLY A 88 -2.77 2.22 1.12
N ASN A 89 -2.56 1.12 1.85
CA ASN A 89 -1.26 0.44 1.96
C ASN A 89 -0.93 -0.50 0.78
N GLY A 90 -1.84 -0.65 -0.21
CA GLY A 90 -1.64 -1.49 -1.38
C GLY A 90 -1.82 -3.01 -1.17
N ILE A 91 -2.00 -3.51 0.07
CA ILE A 91 -2.09 -4.95 0.34
C ILE A 91 -3.35 -5.58 -0.27
N LEU A 92 -4.49 -4.89 -0.22
CA LEU A 92 -5.73 -5.35 -0.85
C LEU A 92 -5.54 -5.62 -2.34
N PHE A 93 -4.86 -4.73 -3.07
CA PHE A 93 -4.61 -4.89 -4.50
C PHE A 93 -3.77 -6.12 -4.80
N LYS A 94 -2.73 -6.36 -4.00
CA LYS A 94 -1.87 -7.54 -4.14
C LYS A 94 -2.61 -8.84 -3.82
N ALA A 95 -3.64 -8.80 -2.97
CA ALA A 95 -4.44 -9.96 -2.63
C ALA A 95 -5.50 -10.28 -3.69
N LEU A 96 -5.95 -9.27 -4.46
CA LEU A 96 -6.99 -9.42 -5.48
C LEU A 96 -6.44 -9.70 -6.91
N LEU A 97 -5.16 -9.40 -7.18
CA LEU A 97 -4.51 -9.48 -8.51
C LEU A 97 -3.30 -10.41 -8.50
#